data_AF-A0A940BDA9-F1
#
_entry.id   AF-A0A940BDA9-F1
#
_cell.length_a   1.000
_cell.length_b   1.000
_cell.length_c   1.000
_cell.angle_alpha   90.00
_cell.angle_beta   90.00
_cell.angle_gamma   90.00
#
_symmetry.space_group_name_H-M   'P 1'
#
loop_
_entity.id
_entity.type
_entity.pdbx_description
1 polymer ?
#
loop_
_entity_poly.entity_id
_entity_poly.type
_entity_poly.pdbx_seq_one_letter_code
_entity_poly.pdbx_strand_id
1 'polypeptide(L)' 'LGMTAIAFRNEFLQFMNRLTGFELFPAELYFFSELPAMIIPSDVILICCGSLLICLLSGILPAAHASRQHPVTSLRHE' A
#
# COMPACT_ATOMS: atom_id res chain seq x y z
N LEU A 1 5.79 -3.11 3.56
CA LEU A 1 6.45 -2.03 2.80
C LEU A 1 6.05 -0.65 3.30
N GLY A 2 4.76 -0.28 3.29
CA GLY A 2 4.31 1.07 3.71
C GLY A 2 4.77 1.53 5.10
N MET A 3 4.50 0.74 6.16
CA MET A 3 4.95 1.09 7.51
C MET A 3 6.48 1.20 7.63
N THR A 4 7.21 0.33 6.94
CA THR A 4 8.68 0.37 6.87
C THR A 4 9.17 1.66 6.21
N ALA A 5 8.55 2.08 5.10
CA ALA A 5 8.89 3.34 4.44
C ALA A 5 8.66 4.56 5.36
N ILE A 6 7.57 4.55 6.15
CA ILE A 6 7.30 5.61 7.12
C ILE A 6 8.34 5.59 8.26
N ALA A 7 8.78 4.41 8.69
CA ALA A 7 9.80 4.28 9.73
C ALA A 7 11.15 4.86 9.30
N PHE A 8 11.57 4.63 8.05
CA PHE A 8 12.86 5.10 7.51
C PHE A 8 12.82 6.48 6.83
N ARG A 9 11.70 7.21 6.91
CA ARG A 9 11.51 8.46 6.15
C ARG A 9 12.52 9.55 6.52
N ASN A 10 12.91 9.63 7.80
CA ASN A 10 13.82 10.66 8.30
C ASN A 10 15.26 10.30 7.98
N GLU A 11 15.63 9.03 8.09
CA GLU A 11 16.94 8.48 7.69
C GLU A 11 17.16 8.68 6.20
N PHE A 12 16.12 8.43 5.40
CA PHE A 12 16.15 8.70 3.96
C PHE A 12 16.32 10.20 3.68
N LEU A 13 15.59 11.08 4.38
CA LEU A 13 15.78 12.52 4.27
C LEU A 13 17.21 12.94 4.61
N GLN A 14 17.76 12.45 5.73
CA GLN A 14 19.14 12.78 6.13
C GLN A 14 20.17 12.25 5.12
N PHE A 15 19.95 11.06 4.58
CA PHE A 15 20.78 10.51 3.51
C PHE A 15 20.73 11.42 2.28
N MET A 16 19.54 11.87 1.89
CA MET A 16 19.39 12.79 0.76
C MET A 16 20.07 14.14 1.02
N ASN A 17 19.89 14.75 2.19
CA ASN A 17 20.58 16.00 2.57
C ASN A 17 22.11 15.86 2.46
N ARG A 18 22.67 14.72 2.90
CA ARG A 18 24.11 14.43 2.79
C ARG A 18 24.57 14.26 1.35
N LEU A 19 23.74 13.62 0.52
CA LEU A 19 24.05 13.37 -0.89
C LEU A 19 23.98 14.65 -1.73
N THR A 20 23.01 15.52 -1.44
CA THR A 20 22.80 16.75 -2.20
C THR A 20 23.60 17.94 -1.68
N GLY A 21 24.05 17.90 -0.42
CA GLY A 21 24.81 18.97 0.21
C GLY A 21 23.97 20.19 0.62
N PHE A 22 22.64 20.08 0.57
CA PHE A 22 21.70 21.11 1.01
C PHE A 22 20.61 20.50 1.88
N GLU A 23 20.01 21.32 2.74
CA GLU A 23 18.85 20.92 3.55
C GLU A 23 17.59 20.95 2.68
N LEU A 24 17.08 19.78 2.29
CA LEU A 24 15.92 19.64 1.38
C LEU A 24 14.64 20.24 1.93
N PHE A 25 14.46 20.19 3.26
CA PHE A 25 13.31 20.75 3.97
C PHE A 25 13.79 21.55 5.18
N PRO A 26 14.22 22.80 4.98
CA PRO A 26 14.70 23.64 6.07
C PRO A 26 13.55 24.00 7.01
N ALA A 27 13.76 23.80 8.31
CA ALA A 27 12.75 23.99 9.35
C ALA A 27 12.21 25.44 9.39
N GLU A 28 13.00 26.42 8.94
CA GLU A 28 12.63 27.84 8.86
C GLU A 28 11.51 28.10 7.85
N LEU A 29 11.46 27.32 6.76
CA LEU A 29 10.43 27.45 5.73
C LEU A 29 9.19 26.61 6.04
N TYR A 30 9.42 25.42 6.58
CA TYR A 30 8.42 24.36 6.69
C TYR A 30 7.89 24.14 8.11
N PHE A 31 8.49 24.77 9.12
CA PHE A 31 8.10 24.69 10.53
C PHE A 31 8.07 23.28 11.13
N PHE A 32 8.81 22.33 10.52
CA PHE A 32 9.01 20.97 11.06
C PHE A 32 10.50 20.60 11.02
N SER A 33 10.97 19.94 12.08
CA SER A 33 12.37 19.48 12.20
C SER A 33 12.58 18.08 11.59
N GLU A 34 11.50 17.33 11.40
CA GLU A 34 11.47 15.99 10.84
C GLU A 34 10.22 15.84 9.98
N LEU A 35 10.19 14.87 9.05
CA LEU A 35 8.94 14.61 8.33
C LEU A 35 7.90 14.13 9.35
N PRO A 36 6.77 14.82 9.55
CA PRO A 36 5.72 14.30 10.41
C PRO A 36 5.03 13.13 9.71
N ALA A 37 4.75 12.05 10.45
CA ALA A 37 3.89 10.96 9.97
C ALA A 37 2.97 10.52 11.11
N MET A 38 1.68 10.79 10.96
CA MET A 38 0.64 10.36 11.88
C MET A 38 0.01 9.08 11.33
N ILE A 39 0.21 7.97 12.04
CA ILE A 39 -0.42 6.70 11.71
C ILE A 39 -1.53 6.46 12.71
N ILE A 40 -2.77 6.39 12.22
CA ILE A 40 -3.94 6.05 13.03
C ILE A 40 -4.23 4.55 12.81
N PRO A 41 -4.07 3.68 13.82
CA PRO A 41 -4.23 2.23 13.63
C PRO A 41 -5.62 1.83 13.14
N SER A 42 -6.67 2.56 13.53
CA SER A 42 -8.04 2.32 13.06
C SER A 42 -8.16 2.45 11.55
N ASP A 43 -7.50 3.45 10.96
CA ASP A 43 -7.59 3.74 9.54
C ASP A 43 -6.87 2.65 8.74
N VAL A 44 -5.71 2.22 9.24
CA VAL A 44 -4.95 1.10 8.63
C VAL A 44 -5.78 -0.18 8.63
N ILE A 45 -6.39 -0.52 9.77
CA ILE A 45 -7.24 -1.72 9.88
C ILE A 45 -8.45 -1.59 8.95
N LEU A 46 -9.12 -0.45 8.93
CA LEU A 46 -10.30 -0.21 8.10
C LEU A 46 -9.99 -0.34 6.60
N ILE A 47 -8.87 0.22 6.14
CA ILE A 47 -8.43 0.11 4.75
C ILE A 47 -8.03 -1.34 4.41
N CYS A 48 -7.28 -2.02 5.28
CA CYS A 48 -6.88 -3.40 5.05
C CYS A 48 -8.09 -4.35 5.00
N CYS A 49 -9.00 -4.26 5.96
CA CYS A 49 -10.21 -5.07 5.98
C CYS A 49 -11.14 -4.72 4.81
N GLY A 50 -11.33 -3.43 4.53
CA GLY A 50 -12.17 -2.97 3.42
C GLY A 50 -11.67 -3.46 2.06
N SER A 51 -10.37 -3.32 1.80
CA SER A 51 -9.76 -3.81 0.55
C SER A 51 -9.85 -5.33 0.41
N LEU A 52 -9.60 -6.09 1.48
CA LEU A 52 -9.75 -7.55 1.47
C LEU A 52 -11.19 -7.96 1.16
N LEU A 53 -12.19 -7.32 1.78
CA LEU A 53 -13.60 -7.61 1.51
C LEU A 53 -13.97 -7.30 0.06
N ILE A 54 -13.54 -6.17 -0.47
CA ILE A 54 -13.80 -5.78 -1.87
C ILE A 54 -13.16 -6.79 -2.83
N CYS A 55 -11.90 -7.16 -2.61
CA CYS A 55 -11.21 -8.15 -3.44
C CYS A 55 -11.89 -9.52 -3.40
N LEU A 56 -12.34 -9.96 -2.21
CA LEU A 56 -13.03 -11.23 -2.05
C LEU A 56 -14.37 -11.22 -2.80
N LEU A 57 -15.18 -10.18 -2.60
CA LEU A 57 -16.47 -10.02 -3.29
C LEU A 57 -16.29 -9.95 -4.81
N SER A 58 -15.26 -9.24 -5.27
CA SER A 58 -14.92 -9.13 -6.68
C SER A 58 -14.53 -10.49 -7.29
N GLY A 59 -13.80 -11.33 -6.56
CA GLY A 59 -13.37 -12.66 -7.02
C GLY A 59 -14.48 -13.72 -6.96
N ILE A 60 -15.43 -13.61 -6.03
CA ILE A 60 -16.51 -14.60 -5.86
C ILE A 60 -17.42 -14.67 -7.10
N LEU A 61 -17.78 -13.53 -7.71
CA LEU A 61 -18.64 -13.51 -8.89
C LEU A 61 -18.06 -14.33 -10.07
N PRO A 62 -16.84 -14.07 -10.57
CA PRO A 62 -16.25 -14.86 -11.65
C PRO A 62 -15.96 -16.31 -11.21
N ALA A 63 -15.58 -16.55 -9.96
CA ALA A 63 -15.35 -17.92 -9.47
C ALA A 63 -16.63 -18.77 -9.48
N ALA A 64 -17.76 -18.19 -9.08
CA ALA A 64 -19.07 -18.83 -9.13
C ALA A 64 -19.54 -19.07 -10.58
N HIS A 65 -19.19 -18.18 -11.51
CA HIS A 65 -19.44 -18.41 -12.93
C HIS A 65 -18.57 -19.53 -13.50
N ALA A 66 -17.28 -19.60 -13.14
CA ALA A 66 -16.35 -20.63 -13.60
C ALA A 66 -16.69 -22.03 -13.05
N SER A 67 -17.10 -22.12 -11.79
CA SER A 67 -17.43 -23.42 -11.15
C SER A 67 -18.65 -24.12 -11.76
N ARG A 68 -19.48 -23.38 -12.51
CA ARG A 68 -20.68 -23.89 -13.19
C ARG A 68 -20.42 -24.30 -14.64
N GLN A 69 -19.22 -24.07 -15.18
CA GLN A 69 -18.87 -24.53 -16.52
C GLN A 69 -18.54 -26.03 -16.47
N HIS A 70 -19.13 -26.81 -17.38
CA HIS A 70 -18.92 -28.26 -17.43
C HIS A 70 -17.44 -28.59 -17.68
N PRO A 71 -16.72 -29.20 -16.72
CA PRO A 71 -15.27 -29.43 -16.83
C PRO A 71 -14.91 -30.38 -17.97
N VAL A 72 -15.85 -31.26 -18.35
CA VAL A 72 -15.68 -32.25 -19.43
C VAL A 72 -15.68 -31.62 -20.83
N THR A 73 -16.38 -30.49 -21.03
CA THR A 73 -16.43 -29.80 -22.33
C THR A 73 -15.18 -28.97 -22.61
N SER A 74 -14.54 -28.38 -21.59
CA SER A 74 -13.31 -27.61 -21.76
C SER A 74 -12.11 -28.48 -22.14
N LEU A 75 -12.00 -29.69 -21.59
CA LEU A 75 -10.95 -30.66 -21.95
C LEU A 75 -11.12 -31.30 -23.35
N ARG A 76 -12.31 -31.18 -23.95
CA ARG A 76 -12.60 -31.75 -25.28
C ARG A 76 -12.41 -30.74 -26.42
N HIS A 77 -12.07 -29.49 -26.09
CA HIS A 77 -11.82 -28.40 -27.04
C HIS A 77 -10.38 -27.84 -26.91
N GLU A 78 -9.52 -28.46 -26.10
CA GLU A 78 -8.06 -28.46 -26.32
C GLU A 78 -7.68 -29.58 -27.28
#